data_AF-A0AAT9HH72-F1
#
_entry.id   AF-A0AAT9HH72-F1
#
_cell.length_a   1.000
_cell.length_b   1.000
_cell.length_c   1.000
_cell.angle_alpha   90.00
_cell.angle_beta   90.00
_cell.angle_gamma   90.00
#
_symmetry.space_group_name_H-M   'P 1'
#
loop_
_entity.id
_entity.type
_entity.pdbx_description
1 polymer ?
#
loop_
_entity_poly.entity_id
_entity_poly.type
_entity_poly.pdbx_seq_one_letter_code
_entity_poly.pdbx_strand_id
1 'polypeptide(L)'
;MDTAHFRGNHPQAVSVEGTSAAGVPSPEDLLSDEVRWMTLVPRTPVGGHAANGFAVMCEERLTHLRLRQYPDGVSPGCVCTARSSRTRPG
;
A
#
# COMPACT_ATOMS: atom_id res chain seq x y z
N MET A 1 -2.16 8.04 0.27
CA MET A 1 -2.41 7.66 -1.14
C MET A 1 -2.96 8.87 -1.86
N ASP A 2 -2.29 9.32 -2.91
CA ASP A 2 -2.70 10.52 -3.64
C ASP A 2 -3.43 10.16 -4.93
N THR A 3 -4.67 10.63 -5.07
CA THR A 3 -5.47 10.52 -6.29
C THR A 3 -5.72 11.89 -6.97
N ALA A 4 -4.94 12.92 -6.62
CA ALA A 4 -5.14 14.29 -7.08
C ALA A 4 -5.04 14.46 -8.61
N HIS A 5 -4.18 13.69 -9.30
CA HIS A 5 -3.95 13.84 -10.74
C HIS A 5 -4.93 13.05 -11.64
N PHE A 6 -5.91 12.34 -11.08
CA PHE A 6 -6.75 11.40 -11.84
C PHE A 6 -8.07 12.02 -12.30
N ARG A 7 -8.12 12.59 -13.51
CA ARG A 7 -9.35 13.09 -14.13
C ARG A 7 -10.30 11.95 -14.55
N GLY A 8 -11.00 11.36 -13.57
CA GLY A 8 -12.16 10.49 -13.79
C GLY A 8 -11.92 8.98 -13.71
N ASN A 9 -10.71 8.51 -13.45
CA ASN A 9 -10.38 7.08 -13.37
C ASN A 9 -9.55 6.78 -12.12
N HIS A 10 -10.18 6.90 -10.95
CA HIS A 10 -9.58 6.54 -9.66
C HIS A 10 -10.14 5.18 -9.23
N PRO A 11 -9.36 4.37 -8.49
CA PRO A 11 -9.90 3.15 -7.90
C PRO A 11 -11.05 3.50 -6.96
N GLN A 12 -12.08 2.66 -6.93
CA GLN A 12 -13.19 2.82 -5.99
C GLN A 12 -12.77 2.43 -4.57
N ALA A 13 -11.85 1.48 -4.46
CA ALA A 13 -11.28 1.05 -3.20
C ALA A 13 -9.83 0.61 -3.37
N VAL A 14 -9.08 0.61 -2.27
CA VAL A 14 -7.73 0.04 -2.21
C VAL A 14 -7.54 -0.83 -0.99
N SER A 15 -6.56 -1.74 -1.06
CA SER A 15 -5.99 -2.35 0.14
C SER A 15 -4.47 -2.19 0.12
N VAL A 16 -3.88 -2.12 1.30
CA VAL A 16 -2.43 -2.05 1.48
C VAL A 16 -2.00 -3.17 2.40
N GLU A 17 -1.02 -3.93 1.93
CA GLU A 17 -0.38 -4.99 2.70
C GLU A 17 1.11 -4.70 2.81
N GLY A 18 1.74 -5.21 3.86
CA GLY A 18 3.18 -5.08 4.06
C GLY A 18 3.83 -6.40 4.42
N THR A 19 5.11 -6.52 4.10
CA THR A 19 5.91 -7.68 4.48
C THR A 19 7.34 -7.28 4.79
N SER A 20 8.04 -8.14 5.54
CA SER A 20 9.47 -8.04 5.80
C SER A 20 10.17 -9.19 5.09
N ALA A 21 10.73 -8.89 3.92
CA ALA A 21 11.58 -9.81 3.18
C ALA A 21 13.06 -9.49 3.45
N ALA A 22 13.86 -10.53 3.63
CA ALA A 22 15.30 -10.42 3.84
C ALA A 22 16.05 -10.23 2.52
N GLY A 23 17.20 -9.56 2.57
CA GLY A 23 18.04 -9.34 1.39
C GLY A 23 17.40 -8.41 0.35
N VAL A 24 17.62 -8.74 -0.92
CA VAL A 24 17.08 -8.02 -2.09
C VAL A 24 16.24 -9.01 -2.89
N PRO A 25 14.97 -9.25 -2.50
CA PRO A 25 14.12 -10.20 -3.20
C PRO A 25 13.79 -9.67 -4.59
N SER A 26 13.64 -10.60 -5.54
CA SER A 26 13.12 -10.29 -6.86
C SER A 26 11.58 -10.08 -6.81
N PRO A 27 10.97 -9.50 -7.85
CA PRO A 27 9.51 -9.41 -7.92
C PRO A 27 8.80 -10.77 -7.88
N GLU A 28 9.38 -11.81 -8.49
CA GLU A 28 8.85 -13.18 -8.45
C GLU A 28 8.90 -13.77 -7.04
N ASP A 29 9.98 -13.55 -6.30
CA ASP A 29 10.08 -13.96 -4.89
C ASP A 29 8.96 -13.31 -4.05
N LEU A 30 8.71 -12.01 -4.25
CA LEU A 30 7.67 -11.26 -3.53
C LEU A 30 6.23 -11.67 -3.88
N LEU A 31 6.04 -12.27 -5.06
CA LEU A 31 4.75 -12.77 -5.54
C LEU A 31 4.50 -14.23 -5.19
N SER A 32 5.51 -14.95 -4.68
CA SER A 32 5.38 -16.31 -4.19
C SER A 32 4.39 -16.39 -3.01
N ASP A 33 3.64 -17.50 -2.95
CA ASP A 33 2.71 -17.81 -1.86
C ASP A 33 3.40 -17.99 -0.51
N GLU A 34 4.72 -18.17 -0.49
CA GLU A 34 5.53 -18.27 0.72
C GLU A 34 5.65 -16.93 1.46
N VAL A 35 5.47 -15.81 0.76
CA VAL A 35 5.57 -14.48 1.35
C VAL A 35 4.30 -14.15 2.12
N ARG A 36 4.46 -14.01 3.44
CA ARG A 36 3.35 -13.59 4.31
C ARG A 36 3.17 -12.08 4.25
N TRP A 37 2.02 -11.67 3.73
CA TRP A 37 1.59 -10.28 3.65
C TRP A 37 0.65 -9.96 4.81
N MET A 38 1.04 -9.00 5.65
CA MET A 38 0.20 -8.47 6.73
C MET A 38 -0.69 -7.36 6.16
N THR A 39 -1.99 -7.42 6.42
CA THR A 39 -2.90 -6.34 6.02
C THR A 39 -2.68 -5.12 6.91
N LEU A 40 -2.34 -3.98 6.29
CA LEU A 40 -2.17 -2.69 6.95
C LEU A 40 -3.42 -1.82 6.80
N VAL A 41 -3.98 -1.83 5.59
CA VAL A 41 -5.23 -1.15 5.25
C VAL A 41 -6.10 -2.19 4.56
N PRO A 42 -7.23 -2.61 5.15
CA PRO A 42 -8.16 -3.52 4.49
C PRO A 42 -8.74 -2.86 3.23
N ARG A 43 -9.48 -3.62 2.41
CA ARG A 43 -10.16 -3.05 1.24
C ARG A 43 -11.08 -1.90 1.68
N THR A 44 -10.64 -0.67 1.42
CA THR A 44 -11.24 0.56 1.92
C THR A 44 -11.62 1.45 0.73
N PRO A 45 -12.87 1.95 0.68
CA PRO A 45 -13.27 2.92 -0.33
C PRO A 45 -12.38 4.16 -0.30
N VAL A 46 -12.04 4.70 -1.46
CA VAL A 46 -11.26 5.94 -1.58
C VAL A 46 -11.97 6.95 -2.45
N GLY A 47 -11.84 8.21 -2.09
CA GLY A 47 -12.33 9.31 -2.92
C GLY A 47 -11.34 9.61 -4.04
N GLY A 48 -11.85 9.90 -5.23
CA GLY A 48 -11.06 10.47 -6.32
C GLY A 48 -10.69 11.93 -6.05
N HIS A 49 -9.60 12.40 -6.65
CA HIS A 49 -9.09 13.76 -6.45
C HIS A 49 -8.81 14.13 -4.99
N ALA A 50 -8.57 13.14 -4.15
CA ALA A 50 -8.35 13.31 -2.72
C ALA A 50 -7.03 12.67 -2.26
N ALA A 51 -6.44 13.28 -1.24
CA ALA A 51 -5.42 12.66 -0.43
C ALA A 51 -6.10 11.69 0.56
N ASN A 52 -6.02 10.40 0.28
CA ASN A 52 -6.54 9.35 1.16
C ASN A 52 -5.46 8.97 2.18
N GLY A 53 -5.61 9.47 3.41
CA GLY A 53 -4.72 9.18 4.53
C GLY A 53 -5.23 8.00 5.35
N PHE A 54 -4.35 7.05 5.66
CA PHE A 54 -4.66 5.90 6.51
C PHE A 54 -3.68 5.86 7.68
N ALA A 55 -4.20 5.92 8.90
CA ALA A 55 -3.40 5.65 10.09
C ALA A 55 -3.24 4.14 10.24
N VAL A 56 -1.99 3.68 10.32
CA VAL A 56 -1.65 2.27 10.47
C VAL A 56 -0.73 2.13 11.67
N MET A 57 -1.08 1.22 12.58
CA MET A 57 -0.22 0.79 13.68
C MET A 57 0.39 -0.55 13.32
N CYS A 58 1.71 -0.61 13.23
CA CYS A 58 2.46 -1.84 13.00
C CYS A 58 3.73 -1.77 13.83
N GLU A 59 3.93 -2.77 14.68
CA GLU A 59 5.12 -2.87 15.54
C GLU A 59 6.31 -3.50 14.79
N GLU A 60 6.04 -4.18 13.68
CA GLU A 60 7.04 -4.83 12.86
C GLU A 60 7.69 -3.88 11.85
N ARG A 61 8.97 -4.13 11.56
CA ARG A 61 9.65 -3.45 10.46
C ARG A 61 9.26 -4.09 9.13
N LEU A 62 8.61 -3.31 8.29
CA LEU A 62 8.25 -3.69 6.92
C LEU A 62 9.29 -3.17 5.93
N THR A 63 9.62 -3.98 4.92
CA THR A 63 10.57 -3.62 3.86
C THR A 63 9.89 -3.42 2.51
N HIS A 64 8.73 -4.04 2.30
CA HIS A 64 7.97 -3.96 1.06
C HIS A 64 6.49 -3.70 1.34
N LEU A 65 5.83 -3.01 0.41
CA LEU A 65 4.39 -2.75 0.44
C LEU A 65 3.75 -3.23 -0.85
N ARG A 66 2.55 -3.80 -0.73
CA ARG A 66 1.70 -4.19 -1.85
C ARG A 66 0.43 -3.36 -1.82
N LEU A 67 0.21 -2.60 -2.89
CA LEU A 67 -1.02 -1.86 -3.12
C LEU A 67 -1.91 -2.64 -4.07
N ARG A 68 -3.16 -2.89 -3.68
CA ARG A 68 -4.20 -3.39 -4.58
C ARG A 68 -5.25 -2.30 -4.82
N GLN A 69 -5.74 -2.22 -6.04
CA GLN A 69 -6.73 -1.24 -6.51
C GLN A 69 -7.95 -1.99 -7.02
N TYR A 70 -9.17 -1.51 -6.72
CA TYR A 70 -10.42 -2.18 -7.08
C TYR A 70 -11.41 -1.21 -7.76
N PRO A 71 -12.17 -1.64 -8.78
CA PRO A 71 -12.04 -2.91 -9.50
C PRO A 71 -10.76 -2.95 -10.35
N ASP A 72 -10.30 -4.16 -10.68
CA ASP A 72 -9.06 -4.42 -11.40
C ASP A 72 -9.22 -3.98 -12.87
N GLY A 73 -9.05 -2.69 -13.14
CA GLY A 73 -9.31 -2.10 -14.44
C GLY A 73 -8.71 -0.70 -14.54
N VAL A 74 -7.52 -0.64 -15.15
CA VAL A 74 -6.81 0.56 -15.65
C VAL A 74 -6.86 1.79 -14.74
N SER A 75 -5.89 1.94 -13.86
CA SER A 75 -5.46 3.25 -13.36
C SER A 75 -3.93 3.28 -13.36
N PRO A 76 -3.29 3.65 -14.49
CA PRO A 76 -1.86 3.86 -14.51
C PRO A 76 -1.54 5.07 -13.61
N GLY A 77 -0.87 4.84 -12.48
CA GLY A 77 -0.19 5.92 -11.75
C GLY A 77 -0.58 6.17 -10.29
N CYS A 78 -1.29 5.27 -9.59
CA CYS A 78 -1.57 5.49 -8.15
C CYS A 78 -0.26 5.52 -7.35
N VAL A 79 0.09 6.70 -6.82
CA VAL A 79 1.28 6.88 -6.00
C VAL A 79 0.92 6.68 -4.53
N CYS A 80 1.55 5.68 -3.93
CA CYS A 80 1.47 5.44 -2.49
C CYS A 80 2.79 5.83 -1.83
N THR A 81 2.72 6.85 -0.98
CA THR A 81 3.80 7.22 -0.08
C THR A 81 3.47 6.70 1.32
N ALA A 82 4.39 5.93 1.89
CA ALA A 82 4.33 5.52 3.29
C ALA A 82 5.39 6.29 4.06
N ARG A 83 5.01 6.86 5.21
CA ARG A 83 5.93 7.54 6.12
C ARG A 83 5.89 6.83 7.46
N SER A 84 7.02 6.29 7.88
CA SER A 84 7.18 5.74 9.23
C SER A 84 7.51 6.88 10.18
N SER A 85 6.66 7.11 11.19
CA SER A 85 7.01 7.90 12.37
C SER A 85 7.53 6.96 13.44
N ARG A 86 8.83 6.65 13.41
CA ARG A 86 9.46 5.98 14.54
C ARG A 86 9.68 7.02 15.64
N THR A 87 8.85 7.01 16.67
CA THR A 87 9.19 7.66 17.94
C THR A 87 10.41 6.90 18.48
N ARG A 88 11.57 7.57 18.55
CA ARG A 88 12.72 7.00 19.27
C ARG A 88 12.30 6.80 20.73
N PRO A 89 12.48 5.61 21.32
CA PRO A 89 12.46 5.51 22.77
C PRO A 89 13.64 6.35 23.29
N GLY A 90 13.36 7.21 24.27
CA GLY A 90 14.35 8.03 24.96
C GLY A 90 15.24 7.21 25.89
#